data_AF-A0A7S4M290-F1
#
_entry.id   AF-A0A7S4M290-F1
#
_cell.length_a   1.000
_cell.length_b   1.000
_cell.length_c   1.000
_cell.angle_alpha   90.00
_cell.angle_beta   90.00
_cell.angle_gamma   90.00
#
_symmetry.space_group_name_H-M   'P 1'
#
loop_
_entity.id
_entity.type
_entity.pdbx_description
1 polymer ?
#
loop_
_entity_poly.entity_id
_entity_poly.type
_entity_poly.pdbx_seq_one_letter_code
_entity_poly.pdbx_strand_id
1 'polypeptide(L)'
;TATSGFWWALGVRLYYMITGASPWSMGMGLVQNEISTFQSITAHEHGNIRLRGPRSAVGVQQDLCNALLHPDPSRRLVKGDDLQHLFAHKFFDGIDAASLEAGTFPSPLLQGAEKQMEQAIARARDPADRISTEPCDDALYLADGDANRFTDVFIQ
;
A
#
# COMPACT_ATOMS: atom_id res chain seq x y z
N THR A 1 21.43 -3.78 -4.81
CA THR A 1 21.27 -3.69 -3.35
C THR A 1 19.94 -3.04 -3.05
N ALA A 2 18.98 -3.84 -2.56
CA ALA A 2 17.73 -3.34 -2.05
C ALA A 2 18.01 -2.43 -0.85
N THR A 3 17.65 -1.16 -0.99
CA THR A 3 17.71 -0.21 0.12
C THR A 3 16.64 -0.57 1.15
N SER A 4 16.86 -0.24 2.42
CA SER A 4 15.91 -0.48 3.49
C SER A 4 14.49 0.04 3.15
N GLY A 5 14.38 1.12 2.37
CA GLY A 5 13.12 1.68 1.87
C GLY A 5 12.25 0.71 1.06
N PHE A 6 12.84 -0.19 0.27
CA PHE A 6 12.06 -1.21 -0.46
C PHE A 6 11.31 -2.14 0.50
N TRP A 7 11.99 -2.58 1.56
CA TRP A 7 11.41 -3.46 2.58
C TRP A 7 10.29 -2.77 3.39
N TRP A 8 10.43 -1.46 3.61
CA TRP A 8 9.34 -0.67 4.20
C TRP A 8 8.13 -0.62 3.28
N ALA A 9 8.34 -0.27 1.99
CA ALA A 9 7.27 -0.21 1.01
C ALA A 9 6.55 -1.57 0.85
N LEU A 10 7.31 -2.68 0.90
CA LEU A 10 6.74 -4.02 0.94
C LEU A 10 5.84 -4.22 2.17
N GLY A 11 6.28 -3.80 3.36
CA GLY A 11 5.48 -3.86 4.58
C GLY A 11 4.15 -3.09 4.48
N VAL A 12 4.19 -1.87 3.94
CA VAL A 12 2.98 -1.07 3.68
C VAL A 12 2.07 -1.77 2.67
N ARG A 13 2.64 -2.35 1.61
CA ARG A 13 1.87 -3.04 0.59
C ARG A 13 1.19 -4.30 1.14
N LEU A 14 1.89 -5.09 1.94
CA LEU A 14 1.32 -6.26 2.61
C LEU A 14 0.16 -5.86 3.53
N TYR A 15 0.33 -4.79 4.32
CA TYR A 15 -0.75 -4.25 5.14
C TYR A 15 -1.99 -3.88 4.30
N TYR A 16 -1.77 -3.20 3.17
CA TYR A 16 -2.85 -2.81 2.26
C TYR A 16 -3.58 -4.03 1.66
N MET A 17 -2.86 -5.07 1.25
CA MET A 17 -3.49 -6.28 0.71
C MET A 17 -4.33 -7.02 1.76
N ILE A 18 -3.93 -6.97 3.03
CA ILE A 18 -4.64 -7.65 4.12
C ILE A 18 -5.87 -6.84 4.58
N THR A 19 -5.74 -5.51 4.67
CA THR A 19 -6.77 -4.65 5.28
C THR A 19 -7.60 -3.85 4.29
N GLY A 20 -7.14 -3.70 3.05
CA GLY A 20 -7.72 -2.82 2.03
C GLY A 20 -7.47 -1.33 2.26
N ALA A 21 -6.72 -0.95 3.29
CA ALA A 21 -6.46 0.44 3.66
C ALA A 21 -4.97 0.69 3.93
N SER A 22 -4.54 1.94 3.92
CA SER A 22 -3.18 2.30 4.37
C SER A 22 -3.11 2.30 5.91
N PRO A 23 -2.00 1.88 6.52
CA PRO A 23 -1.86 1.83 7.98
C PRO A 23 -1.96 3.21 8.66
N TRP A 24 -1.63 4.27 7.92
CA TRP A 24 -1.77 5.65 8.40
C TRP A 24 -2.98 6.37 7.81
N SER A 25 -3.89 5.66 7.13
CA SER A 25 -5.15 6.24 6.67
C SER A 25 -6.10 6.39 7.87
N MET A 26 -6.47 7.64 8.18
CA MET A 26 -7.70 7.90 8.92
C MET A 26 -8.85 7.40 8.05
N GLY A 27 -9.76 6.63 8.65
CA GLY A 27 -10.78 5.85 7.95
C GLY A 27 -11.55 6.57 6.83
N MET A 28 -12.22 5.76 6.01
CA MET A 28 -12.89 6.18 4.77
C MET A 28 -13.73 7.44 4.96
N GLY A 29 -13.31 8.56 4.36
CA GLY A 29 -14.11 9.79 4.25
C GLY A 29 -13.47 11.10 4.68
N LEU A 30 -12.26 11.11 5.26
CA LEU A 30 -11.53 12.35 5.58
C LEU A 30 -10.37 12.56 4.63
N VAL A 31 -10.30 13.75 4.02
CA VAL A 31 -9.16 14.18 3.20
C VAL A 31 -7.93 14.22 4.10
N GLN A 32 -6.99 13.30 3.88
CA GLN A 32 -5.73 13.33 4.59
C GLN A 32 -4.84 14.39 3.98
N ASN A 33 -4.39 15.33 4.81
CA ASN A 33 -3.31 16.21 4.43
C ASN A 33 -2.01 15.39 4.41
N GLU A 34 -1.19 15.56 3.37
CA GLU A 34 0.09 14.87 3.21
C GLU A 34 0.98 14.99 4.47
N ILE A 35 0.97 16.18 5.07
CA ILE A 35 1.66 16.51 6.32
C ILE A 35 1.20 15.60 7.48
N SER A 36 -0.10 15.32 7.59
CA SER A 36 -0.64 14.48 8.66
C SER A 36 -0.20 13.03 8.53
N THR A 37 -0.07 12.54 7.29
CA THR A 37 0.47 11.21 7.00
C THR A 37 1.95 11.15 7.36
N PHE A 38 2.75 12.15 6.99
CA PHE A 38 4.17 12.22 7.38
C PHE A 38 4.38 12.29 8.88
N GLN A 39 3.53 13.06 9.60
CA GLN A 39 3.57 13.11 11.06
C GLN A 39 3.26 11.74 11.66
N SER A 40 2.26 11.03 11.14
CA SER A 40 1.87 9.70 11.61
C SER A 40 2.95 8.64 11.33
N ILE A 41 3.68 8.77 10.22
CA ILE A 41 4.84 7.92 9.90
C ILE A 41 6.01 8.23 10.85
N THR A 42 6.30 9.51 11.09
CA THR A 42 7.40 9.92 11.97
C THR A 42 7.14 9.56 13.43
N ALA A 43 5.89 9.67 13.88
CA ALA A 43 5.46 9.28 15.22
C ALA A 43 5.28 7.76 15.39
N HIS A 44 5.54 6.96 14.35
CA HIS A 44 5.35 5.53 14.40
C HIS A 44 6.39 4.84 15.30
N GLU A 45 5.89 4.12 16.31
CA GLU A 45 6.69 3.24 17.16
C GLU A 45 6.51 1.77 16.74
N HIS A 46 7.58 0.99 16.88
CA HIS A 46 7.55 -0.44 16.61
C HIS A 46 6.47 -1.15 17.44
N GLY A 47 5.71 -2.05 16.81
CA GLY A 47 4.61 -2.79 17.47
C GLY A 47 3.26 -2.09 17.45
N ASN A 48 3.17 -0.86 16.93
CA ASN A 48 1.91 -0.10 16.87
C ASN A 48 1.05 -0.47 15.64
N ILE A 49 1.58 -1.22 14.66
CA ILE A 49 0.76 -1.70 13.56
C ILE A 49 -0.19 -2.77 14.08
N ARG A 50 -1.50 -2.48 14.01
CA ARG A 50 -2.57 -3.39 14.40
C ARG A 50 -3.42 -3.75 13.18
N LEU A 51 -3.45 -5.03 12.83
CA LEU A 51 -4.37 -5.53 11.81
C LEU A 51 -5.74 -5.76 12.46
N ARG A 52 -6.79 -5.20 11.86
CA ARG A 52 -8.17 -5.48 12.24
C ARG A 52 -8.67 -6.62 11.36
N GLY A 53 -8.78 -7.83 11.92
CA GLY A 53 -9.17 -9.04 11.17
C GLY A 53 -9.52 -10.24 12.07
N PRO A 54 -9.91 -11.38 11.49
CA PRO A 54 -10.19 -12.62 12.24
C PRO A 54 -8.93 -13.10 13.00
N ARG A 55 -9.10 -13.42 14.28
CA ARG A 55 -8.02 -13.60 15.28
C ARG A 55 -6.95 -14.64 14.89
N SER A 56 -7.28 -15.61 14.04
CA SER A 56 -6.37 -16.66 13.55
C SER A 56 -5.37 -16.19 12.49
N ALA A 57 -5.74 -15.20 11.67
CA ALA A 57 -4.92 -14.66 10.57
C ALA A 57 -4.35 -13.27 10.89
N VAL A 58 -4.42 -12.83 12.15
CA VAL A 58 -3.90 -11.53 12.56
C VAL A 58 -2.51 -11.68 13.16
N GLY A 59 -2.25 -12.73 13.95
CA GLY A 59 -0.99 -12.85 14.70
C GLY A 59 0.26 -12.86 13.82
N VAL A 60 0.33 -13.78 12.84
CA VAL A 60 1.53 -13.97 12.00
C VAL A 60 1.71 -12.80 11.02
N GLN A 61 0.62 -12.34 10.44
CA GLN A 61 0.59 -11.25 9.49
C GLN A 61 0.98 -9.92 10.15
N GLN A 62 0.49 -9.69 11.38
CA GLN A 62 0.81 -8.50 12.15
C GLN A 62 2.27 -8.50 12.58
N ASP A 63 2.82 -9.65 12.96
CA ASP A 63 4.23 -9.81 13.30
C ASP A 63 5.12 -9.43 12.10
N LEU A 64 4.82 -9.98 10.92
CA LEU A 64 5.53 -9.63 9.69
C LEU A 64 5.46 -8.12 9.38
N CYS A 65 4.26 -7.53 9.45
CA CYS A 65 4.10 -6.10 9.21
C CYS A 65 4.91 -5.25 10.21
N ASN A 66 4.90 -5.60 11.50
CA ASN A 66 5.68 -4.87 12.52
C ASN A 66 7.19 -5.04 12.34
N ALA A 67 7.65 -6.20 11.87
CA ALA A 67 9.05 -6.48 11.61
C ALA A 67 9.57 -5.74 10.35
N LEU A 68 8.73 -5.59 9.31
CA LEU A 68 9.05 -4.84 8.10
C LEU A 68 8.92 -3.32 8.29
N LEU A 69 7.95 -2.87 9.08
CA LEU A 69 7.69 -1.46 9.38
C LEU A 69 8.44 -0.97 10.63
N HIS A 70 9.60 -1.56 10.92
CA HIS A 70 10.45 -1.06 12.00
C HIS A 70 10.99 0.35 11.64
N PRO A 71 10.83 1.36 12.52
CA PRO A 71 11.23 2.74 12.25
C PRO A 71 12.76 2.88 12.08
N ASP A 72 13.53 2.17 12.90
CA ASP A 72 14.98 2.04 12.71
C ASP A 72 15.27 1.06 11.55
N PRO A 73 15.93 1.51 10.46
CA PRO A 73 16.25 0.66 9.32
C PRO A 73 17.26 -0.45 9.64
N SER A 74 18.11 -0.29 10.67
CA SER A 74 19.10 -1.31 11.06
C SER A 74 18.48 -2.47 11.85
N ARG A 75 17.31 -2.25 12.43
CA ARG A 75 16.55 -3.26 13.20
C ARG A 75 15.41 -3.90 12.40
N ARG A 76 15.22 -3.47 11.16
CA ARG A 76 14.23 -4.05 10.24
C ARG A 76 14.58 -5.51 9.92
N LEU A 77 13.55 -6.34 9.72
CA LEU A 77 13.66 -7.78 9.48
C LEU A 77 14.71 -8.14 8.42
N VAL A 78 14.77 -7.34 7.34
CA VAL A 78 15.70 -7.54 6.23
C VAL A 78 16.83 -6.53 6.30
N LYS A 79 18.06 -7.03 6.30
CA LYS A 79 19.28 -6.22 6.30
C LYS A 79 19.95 -6.31 4.93
N GLY A 80 19.76 -5.28 4.11
CA GLY A 80 20.30 -5.24 2.75
C GLY A 80 19.61 -6.26 1.84
N ASP A 81 20.41 -7.15 1.24
CA ASP A 81 19.96 -8.18 0.29
C ASP A 81 19.76 -9.56 0.95
N ASP A 82 19.88 -9.66 2.28
CA ASP A 82 19.74 -10.94 2.98
C ASP A 82 18.26 -11.31 3.20
N LEU A 83 17.74 -12.16 2.32
CA LEU A 83 16.34 -12.61 2.34
C LEU A 83 16.11 -13.80 3.28
N GLN A 84 17.15 -14.38 3.88
CA GLN A 84 17.01 -15.60 4.70
C GLN A 84 16.06 -15.38 5.87
N HIS A 85 16.17 -14.23 6.54
CA HIS A 85 15.29 -13.86 7.65
C HIS A 85 13.85 -13.58 7.23
N LEU A 86 13.64 -13.13 5.98
CA LEU A 86 12.31 -12.90 5.44
C LEU A 86 11.59 -14.22 5.17
N PHE A 87 12.23 -15.12 4.44
CA PHE A 87 11.63 -16.41 4.08
C PHE A 87 11.53 -17.39 5.26
N ALA A 88 12.35 -17.22 6.29
CA ALA A 88 12.24 -17.98 7.54
C ALA A 88 11.03 -17.57 8.41
N HIS A 89 10.33 -16.49 8.06
CA HIS A 89 9.17 -16.03 8.82
C HIS A 89 7.96 -16.94 8.55
N LYS A 90 7.20 -17.27 9.62
CA LYS A 90 6.03 -18.18 9.57
C LYS A 90 4.95 -17.81 8.55
N PHE A 91 4.93 -16.56 8.12
CA PHE A 91 4.03 -16.09 7.06
C PHE A 91 4.31 -16.79 5.72
N PHE A 92 5.56 -17.13 5.45
CA PHE A 92 6.00 -17.79 4.23
C PHE A 92 6.13 -19.32 4.41
N ASP A 93 5.65 -19.88 5.53
CA ASP A 93 5.63 -21.33 5.74
C ASP A 93 4.80 -22.00 4.63
N GLY A 94 5.45 -22.88 3.87
CA GLY A 94 4.83 -23.59 2.75
C GLY A 94 5.08 -22.97 1.36
N ILE A 95 5.81 -21.86 1.27
CA ILE A 95 6.29 -21.32 -0.01
C ILE A 95 7.65 -21.93 -0.32
N ASP A 96 7.74 -22.60 -1.47
CA ASP A 96 9.02 -23.06 -2.01
C ASP A 96 9.73 -21.90 -2.72
N ALA A 97 10.82 -21.41 -2.10
CA ALA A 97 11.61 -20.31 -2.64
C ALA A 97 12.19 -20.63 -4.02
N ALA A 98 12.56 -21.89 -4.28
CA ALA A 98 13.11 -22.29 -5.57
C ALA A 98 12.06 -22.20 -6.70
N SER A 99 10.85 -22.70 -6.47
CA SER A 99 9.73 -22.57 -7.41
C SER A 99 9.32 -21.10 -7.63
N LEU A 100 9.40 -20.27 -6.59
CA LEU A 100 9.09 -18.85 -6.66
C LEU A 100 10.09 -18.10 -7.53
N GLU A 101 11.40 -18.31 -7.34
CA GLU A 101 12.46 -17.72 -8.16
C GLU A 101 12.40 -18.19 -9.61
N ALA A 102 12.07 -19.46 -9.83
CA ALA A 102 11.88 -20.03 -11.17
C ALA A 102 10.59 -19.55 -11.87
N GLY A 103 9.71 -18.82 -11.17
CA GLY A 103 8.42 -18.37 -11.72
C GLY A 103 7.44 -19.50 -12.03
N THR A 104 7.69 -20.69 -11.48
CA THR A 104 6.84 -21.89 -11.67
C THR A 104 5.78 -22.04 -10.58
N PHE A 105 5.86 -21.21 -9.53
CA PHE A 105 4.86 -21.17 -8.47
C PHE A 105 3.49 -20.76 -9.03
N PRO A 106 2.43 -21.55 -8.82
CA PRO A 106 1.13 -21.28 -9.42
C PRO A 106 0.54 -19.99 -8.86
N SER A 107 0.18 -19.06 -9.75
CA SER A 107 -0.52 -17.83 -9.35
C SER A 107 -1.90 -18.18 -8.77
N PRO A 108 -2.21 -17.74 -7.54
CA PRO A 108 -3.51 -18.00 -6.91
C PRO A 108 -4.68 -17.42 -7.71
N LEU A 109 -4.43 -16.36 -8.48
CA LEU A 109 -5.46 -15.68 -9.27
C LEU A 109 -5.64 -16.27 -10.67
N LEU A 110 -4.77 -17.19 -11.10
CA LEU A 110 -4.88 -17.79 -12.44
C LEU A 110 -6.23 -18.51 -12.60
N GLN A 111 -6.75 -19.10 -11.52
CA GLN A 111 -8.06 -19.74 -11.52
C GLN A 111 -9.18 -18.70 -11.59
N GLY A 112 -9.71 -18.49 -12.79
CA GLY A 112 -10.84 -17.60 -13.03
C GLY A 112 -10.47 -16.15 -13.37
N ALA A 113 -9.19 -15.79 -13.40
CA ALA A 113 -8.74 -14.49 -13.92
C ALA A 113 -9.24 -14.24 -15.35
N GLU A 114 -9.26 -15.25 -16.21
CA GLU A 114 -9.78 -15.14 -17.58
C GLU A 114 -11.26 -14.70 -17.58
N LYS A 115 -12.09 -15.34 -16.74
CA LYS A 115 -13.51 -14.99 -16.62
C LYS A 115 -13.72 -13.61 -16.01
N GLN A 116 -12.92 -13.24 -15.01
CA GLN A 116 -12.99 -11.92 -14.40
C GLN A 116 -12.56 -10.82 -15.37
N MET A 117 -11.53 -11.07 -16.18
CA MET A 117 -11.09 -10.15 -17.24
C MET A 117 -12.20 -9.98 -18.29
N GLU A 118 -12.81 -11.07 -18.74
CA GLU A 118 -13.92 -11.03 -19.70
C GLU A 118 -15.11 -10.24 -19.15
N GLN A 119 -15.46 -10.44 -17.88
CA GLN A 119 -16.51 -9.67 -17.19
C GLN A 119 -16.16 -8.18 -17.08
N ALA A 120 -14.90 -7.85 -16.78
CA ALA A 120 -14.44 -6.46 -16.70
C ALA A 120 -14.49 -5.76 -18.07
N ILE A 121 -14.10 -6.46 -19.14
CA ILE A 121 -14.19 -5.95 -20.52
C ILE A 121 -15.65 -5.76 -20.93
N ALA A 122 -16.53 -6.72 -20.60
CA ALA A 122 -17.95 -6.62 -20.87
C ALA A 122 -18.59 -5.42 -20.14
N ARG A 123 -18.22 -5.20 -18.86
CA ARG A 123 -18.65 -4.05 -18.08
C ARG A 123 -18.14 -2.72 -18.65
N ALA A 124 -16.88 -2.66 -19.08
CA ALA A 124 -16.30 -1.46 -19.69
C ALA A 124 -16.94 -1.11 -21.05
N ARG A 125 -17.56 -2.09 -21.72
CA ARG A 125 -18.29 -1.88 -22.97
C ARG A 125 -19.71 -1.34 -22.75
N ASP A 126 -20.23 -1.40 -21.52
CA ASP A 126 -21.53 -0.84 -21.16
C ASP A 126 -21.48 0.70 -21.29
N PRO A 127 -22.32 1.32 -22.14
CA PRO A 127 -22.37 2.77 -22.29
C PRO A 127 -22.76 3.51 -21.00
N ALA A 128 -23.35 2.84 -20.01
CA ALA A 128 -23.72 3.44 -18.72
C ALA A 128 -22.53 3.66 -17.76
N ASP A 129 -21.41 2.94 -17.95
CA ASP A 129 -20.22 3.01 -17.08
C ASP A 129 -19.05 3.75 -17.77
N ARG A 130 -19.29 4.35 -18.96
CA ARG A 130 -18.34 5.29 -19.56
C ARG A 130 -18.21 6.47 -18.61
N ILE A 131 -17.00 6.68 -18.08
CA ILE A 131 -16.59 7.95 -17.46
C ILE A 131 -17.06 9.03 -18.42
N SER A 132 -18.00 9.87 -17.96
CA SER A 132 -18.50 10.96 -18.79
C SER A 132 -17.30 11.75 -19.28
N THR A 133 -17.15 11.86 -20.60
CA THR A 133 -16.14 12.74 -21.21
C THR A 133 -16.60 14.20 -21.13
N GLU A 134 -17.46 14.55 -20.17
CA GLU A 134 -17.66 15.96 -19.83
C GLU A 134 -16.26 16.49 -19.52
N PRO A 135 -15.81 17.54 -20.21
CA PRO A 135 -14.53 18.15 -19.88
C PRO A 135 -14.54 18.43 -18.39
N CYS A 136 -13.48 18.01 -17.68
CA CYS A 136 -13.26 18.48 -16.33
C CYS A 136 -13.27 20.01 -16.42
N ASP A 137 -14.22 20.68 -15.78
CA ASP A 137 -14.31 22.14 -15.75
C ASP A 137 -13.14 22.68 -14.92
N ASP A 138 -11.92 22.57 -15.45
CA ASP A 138 -10.70 23.19 -14.92
C ASP A 138 -10.82 24.73 -14.93
N ALA A 139 -11.81 25.26 -15.65
CA ALA A 139 -12.16 26.67 -15.68
C ALA A 139 -12.78 27.17 -14.37
N LEU A 140 -13.33 26.30 -13.51
CA LEU A 140 -13.94 26.71 -12.24
C LEU A 140 -12.90 26.97 -11.14
N TYR A 141 -11.68 26.43 -11.28
CA TYR A 141 -10.55 26.69 -10.37
C TYR A 141 -9.74 27.94 -10.75
N LEU A 142 -9.95 28.49 -11.95
CA LEU A 142 -9.21 29.64 -12.49
C LEU A 142 -10.08 30.90 -12.61
N ALA A 143 -11.38 30.82 -12.30
CA ALA A 143 -12.32 31.93 -12.45
C ALA A 143 -12.41 32.85 -11.22
N ASP A 144 -11.99 32.39 -10.03
CA ASP A 144 -11.80 33.29 -8.88
C ASP A 144 -10.40 33.90 -8.94
N GLY A 145 -10.35 35.07 -9.57
CA GLY A 145 -9.16 35.89 -9.75
C GLY A 145 -8.60 36.45 -8.44
N ASP A 146 -7.92 35.61 -7.66
CA ASP A 146 -7.06 36.02 -6.56
C ASP A 146 -5.67 35.36 -6.69
N ALA A 147 -5.01 35.67 -7.81
CA ALA A 147 -3.64 35.25 -8.14
C ALA A 147 -2.54 35.86 -7.23
N ASN A 148 -2.91 36.52 -6.12
CA ASN A 148 -1.98 37.27 -5.27
C ASN A 148 -1.92 36.81 -3.81
N ARG A 149 -2.43 35.62 -3.46
CA ARG A 149 -2.34 35.10 -2.08
C ARG A 149 -1.33 33.98 -1.86
N PHE A 150 -0.64 33.53 -2.91
CA PHE A 150 0.26 32.36 -2.84
C PHE A 150 1.74 32.69 -2.62
N THR A 151 2.14 33.97 -2.57
CA THR A 151 3.54 34.36 -2.36
C THR A 151 3.84 35.02 -1.01
N ASP A 152 2.84 35.25 -0.15
CA ASP A 152 3.02 36.01 1.11
C ASP A 152 3.14 35.13 2.38
N VAL A 153 3.36 33.82 2.23
CA VAL A 153 3.54 32.89 3.36
C VAL A 153 4.97 32.30 3.42
N PHE A 154 5.88 32.72 2.53
CA PHE A 154 7.25 32.20 2.48
C PHE A 154 8.38 33.22 2.68
N ILE A 155 8.08 34.47 3.05
CA ILE A 155 9.08 35.38 3.62
C ILE A 155 8.47 36.11 4.82
N GLN A 156 8.60 35.53 6.01
CA GLN A 156 8.91 36.27 7.24
C GLN A 156 9.58 35.37 8.27
#